data_AF-A0A437QA38-F1
#
_entry.id   AF-A0A437QA38-F1
#
_cell.length_a   1.000
_cell.length_b   1.000
_cell.length_c   1.000
_cell.angle_alpha   90.00
_cell.angle_beta   90.00
_cell.angle_gamma   90.00
#
_symmetry.space_group_name_H-M   'P 1'
#
loop_
_entity.id
_entity.type
_entity.pdbx_description
1 polymer ?
#
loop_
_entity_poly.entity_id
_entity_poly.type
_entity_poly.pdbx_seq_one_letter_code
_entity_poly.pdbx_strand_id
1 'polypeptide(L)'
;MKKAEAIKKLLEYDKRGRCVFTNSDLAKIFHQDNERALRAGIKRLQDDGLLTRIINGVYLYNLAQSKGSDTLEQIAKTIRRGEYNYISLESALSDFGVISQIPVDRLTVMTTGRSGEFKTPLGTIEFTHTKRDPIDIIENTSLVGRPLRLATKQTAYRDLKRVGRNTHLVSKDGLYEN
;
A
#
# COMPACT_ATOMS: atom_id res chain seq x y z
N MET A 1 -16.91 -1.43 -22.02
CA MET A 1 -17.67 -1.56 -20.76
C MET A 1 -18.84 -0.57 -20.69
N LYS A 2 -20.01 -1.03 -20.22
CA LYS A 2 -21.13 -0.17 -19.80
C LYS A 2 -20.96 0.27 -18.33
N LYS A 3 -21.38 1.48 -17.97
CA LYS A 3 -21.17 2.07 -16.63
C LYS A 3 -21.81 1.23 -15.51
N ALA A 4 -23.07 0.84 -15.67
CA ALA A 4 -23.79 0.03 -14.67
C ALA A 4 -23.11 -1.32 -14.41
N GLU A 5 -22.59 -1.97 -15.45
CA GLU A 5 -21.84 -3.23 -15.32
C GLU A 5 -20.51 -3.01 -14.58
N ALA A 6 -19.81 -1.91 -14.87
CA ALA A 6 -18.58 -1.56 -14.18
C ALA A 6 -18.80 -1.32 -12.68
N ILE A 7 -19.83 -0.56 -12.30
CA ILE A 7 -20.20 -0.36 -10.89
C ILE A 7 -20.49 -1.69 -10.22
N LYS A 8 -21.31 -2.56 -10.85
CA LYS A 8 -21.65 -3.87 -10.30
C LYS A 8 -20.40 -4.71 -10.04
N LYS A 9 -19.50 -4.83 -11.02
CA LYS A 9 -18.25 -5.61 -10.87
C LYS A 9 -17.34 -5.02 -9.81
N LEU A 10 -17.13 -3.71 -9.79
CA LEU A 10 -16.29 -3.06 -8.78
C LEU A 10 -16.85 -3.23 -7.37
N LEU A 11 -18.18 -3.15 -7.21
CA LEU A 11 -18.86 -3.41 -5.93
C LEU A 11 -18.69 -4.87 -5.47
N GLU A 12 -18.71 -5.84 -6.39
CA GLU A 12 -18.46 -7.26 -6.05
C GLU A 12 -17.04 -7.48 -5.50
N TYR A 13 -16.04 -6.76 -6.01
CA TYR A 13 -14.68 -6.78 -5.46
C TYR A 13 -14.57 -6.01 -4.14
N ASP A 14 -15.26 -4.88 -4.01
CA ASP A 14 -15.31 -4.10 -2.77
C ASP A 14 -15.86 -4.91 -1.60
N LYS A 15 -16.93 -5.70 -1.83
CA LYS A 15 -17.47 -6.66 -0.85
C LYS A 15 -16.47 -7.72 -0.39
N ARG A 16 -15.39 -7.94 -1.14
CA ARG A 16 -14.28 -8.84 -0.80
C ARG A 16 -13.07 -8.09 -0.23
N GLY A 17 -13.24 -6.83 0.15
CA GLY A 17 -12.20 -5.99 0.73
C GLY A 17 -11.22 -5.39 -0.29
N ARG A 18 -11.60 -5.30 -1.57
CA ARG A 18 -10.71 -4.81 -2.63
C ARG A 18 -11.27 -3.57 -3.30
N CYS A 19 -10.62 -2.43 -3.06
CA CYS A 19 -10.96 -1.15 -3.69
C CYS A 19 -9.89 -0.59 -4.66
N VAL A 20 -8.70 -1.18 -4.72
CA VAL A 20 -7.59 -0.71 -5.57
C VAL A 20 -7.34 -1.70 -6.72
N PHE A 21 -7.19 -1.15 -7.93
CA PHE A 21 -7.09 -1.91 -9.17
C PHE A 21 -5.97 -1.39 -10.07
N THR A 22 -5.17 -2.30 -10.60
CA THR A 22 -4.21 -1.99 -11.67
C THR A 22 -4.89 -2.04 -13.05
N ASN A 23 -4.23 -1.53 -14.08
CA ASN A 23 -4.64 -1.76 -15.47
C ASN A 23 -4.84 -3.24 -15.79
N SER A 24 -3.93 -4.11 -15.32
CA SER A 24 -4.04 -5.56 -15.54
C SER A 24 -5.26 -6.15 -14.84
N ASP A 25 -5.61 -5.64 -13.66
CA ASP A 25 -6.82 -6.06 -12.94
C ASP A 25 -8.06 -5.68 -13.72
N LEU A 26 -8.16 -4.42 -14.15
CA LEU A 26 -9.31 -3.93 -14.91
C LEU A 26 -9.43 -4.66 -16.25
N ALA A 27 -8.32 -4.98 -16.92
CA ALA A 27 -8.33 -5.79 -18.13
C ALA A 27 -8.90 -7.20 -17.89
N LYS A 28 -8.59 -7.84 -16.75
CA LYS A 28 -9.16 -9.15 -16.39
C LYS A 28 -10.65 -9.05 -16.02
N ILE A 29 -11.03 -8.01 -15.29
CA ILE A 29 -12.43 -7.78 -14.86
C ILE A 29 -13.33 -7.48 -16.07
N PHE A 30 -12.82 -6.73 -17.03
CA PHE A 30 -13.49 -6.33 -18.26
C PHE A 30 -12.88 -7.03 -19.49
N HIS A 31 -12.65 -8.34 -19.39
CA HIS A 31 -11.98 -9.16 -20.41
C HIS A 31 -12.64 -9.16 -21.80
N GLN A 32 -13.89 -8.71 -21.91
CA GLN A 32 -14.59 -8.56 -23.19
C GLN A 32 -14.20 -7.27 -23.94
N ASP A 33 -13.64 -6.29 -23.24
CA ASP A 33 -13.15 -5.05 -23.85
C ASP A 33 -11.75 -5.29 -24.41
N ASN A 34 -11.52 -4.88 -25.66
CA ASN A 34 -10.16 -4.72 -26.16
C ASN A 34 -9.45 -3.53 -25.46
N GLU A 35 -8.13 -3.41 -25.63
CA GLU A 35 -7.34 -2.40 -24.93
C GLU A 35 -7.82 -0.96 -25.15
N ARG A 36 -8.23 -0.61 -26.38
CA ARG A 36 -8.74 0.73 -26.70
C ARG A 36 -10.07 1.00 -25.98
N ALA A 37 -10.99 0.04 -26.01
CA ALA A 37 -12.28 0.13 -25.33
C ALA A 37 -12.11 0.21 -23.80
N LEU A 38 -11.19 -0.57 -23.24
CA LEU A 38 -10.86 -0.57 -21.82
C LEU A 38 -10.35 0.80 -21.38
N ARG A 39 -9.35 1.36 -22.08
CA ARG A 39 -8.79 2.70 -21.77
C ARG A 39 -9.86 3.78 -21.83
N ALA A 40 -10.71 3.76 -22.86
CA ALA A 40 -11.82 4.72 -22.99
C ALA A 40 -12.86 4.55 -21.87
N GLY A 41 -13.12 3.32 -21.43
CA GLY A 41 -13.99 3.03 -20.29
C GLY A 41 -13.42 3.54 -18.97
N ILE A 42 -12.14 3.26 -18.69
CA ILE A 42 -11.45 3.77 -17.50
C ILE A 42 -11.44 5.30 -17.47
N LYS A 43 -11.25 5.95 -18.62
CA LYS A 43 -11.37 7.41 -18.72
C LYS A 43 -12.76 7.90 -18.32
N ARG A 44 -13.82 7.33 -18.90
CA ARG A 44 -15.20 7.70 -18.51
C ARG A 44 -15.49 7.49 -17.03
N LEU A 45 -15.02 6.38 -16.44
CA LEU A 45 -15.20 6.14 -15.01
C LEU A 45 -14.46 7.17 -14.13
N GLN A 46 -13.32 7.69 -14.59
CA GLN A 46 -12.64 8.81 -13.91
C GLN A 46 -13.41 10.12 -14.07
N ASP A 47 -13.84 10.44 -15.30
CA ASP A 47 -14.63 11.64 -15.60
C ASP A 47 -15.96 11.66 -14.79
N ASP A 48 -16.54 10.48 -14.57
CA ASP A 48 -17.74 10.26 -13.73
C ASP A 48 -17.45 10.27 -12.22
N GLY A 49 -16.19 10.44 -11.78
CA GLY A 49 -15.80 10.41 -10.38
C GLY A 49 -15.90 9.04 -9.70
N LEU A 50 -16.04 7.94 -10.46
CA LEU A 50 -16.11 6.59 -9.92
C LEU A 50 -14.73 5.99 -9.63
N LEU A 51 -13.73 6.34 -10.45
CA LEU A 51 -12.33 5.95 -10.25
C LEU A 51 -11.47 7.19 -10.03
N THR A 52 -10.60 7.14 -9.02
CA THR A 52 -9.49 8.09 -8.90
C THR A 52 -8.21 7.41 -9.32
N ARG A 53 -7.45 8.03 -10.23
CA ARG A 53 -6.10 7.57 -10.54
C ARG A 53 -5.16 7.93 -9.39
N ILE A 54 -4.60 6.90 -8.76
CA ILE A 54 -3.70 7.03 -7.61
C ILE A 54 -2.27 7.27 -8.07
N ILE A 55 -1.81 6.46 -9.02
CA ILE A 55 -0.56 6.62 -9.78
C ILE A 55 -0.79 6.12 -11.22
N ASN A 56 0.24 6.13 -12.06
CA ASN A 56 0.12 5.57 -13.40
C ASN A 56 -0.32 4.09 -13.36
N GLY A 57 -1.48 3.80 -13.95
CA GLY A 57 -2.00 2.44 -14.09
C GLY A 57 -2.56 1.83 -12.79
N VAL A 58 -2.76 2.62 -11.73
CA VAL A 58 -3.39 2.19 -10.47
C VAL A 58 -4.53 3.14 -10.12
N TYR A 59 -5.69 2.57 -9.82
CA TYR A 59 -6.95 3.27 -9.62
C TYR A 59 -7.63 2.84 -8.33
N LEU A 60 -8.21 3.79 -7.62
CA LEU A 60 -9.06 3.58 -6.46
C LEU A 60 -10.52 3.70 -6.87
N TYR A 61 -11.36 2.77 -6.44
CA TYR A 61 -12.81 2.85 -6.57
C TYR A 61 -13.38 3.77 -5.49
N ASN A 62 -13.91 4.92 -5.88
CA ASN A 62 -14.28 5.99 -4.96
C ASN A 62 -15.49 5.67 -4.07
N LEU A 63 -16.40 4.81 -4.55
CA LEU A 63 -17.59 4.41 -3.79
C LEU A 63 -17.36 3.17 -2.91
N ALA A 64 -16.12 2.66 -2.86
CA ALA A 64 -15.76 1.52 -2.05
C ALA A 64 -16.06 1.76 -0.57
N GLN A 65 -16.68 0.78 0.09
CA GLN A 65 -16.85 0.74 1.55
C GLN A 65 -15.63 0.12 2.24
N SER A 66 -14.81 -0.66 1.51
CA SER A 66 -13.57 -1.24 2.02
C SER A 66 -12.39 -0.25 2.12
N LYS A 67 -12.60 1.02 1.75
CA LYS A 67 -11.63 2.10 2.00
C LYS A 67 -11.74 2.57 3.45
N GLY A 68 -10.62 2.94 4.04
CA GLY A 68 -10.54 3.42 5.43
C GLY A 68 -9.15 3.96 5.76
N SER A 69 -8.76 3.89 7.04
CA SER A 69 -7.43 4.27 7.52
C SER A 69 -6.30 3.58 6.74
N ASP A 70 -6.53 2.33 6.35
CA ASP A 70 -5.48 1.49 5.76
C ASP A 70 -5.44 1.55 4.23
N THR A 71 -6.17 2.49 3.61
CA THR A 71 -6.25 2.60 2.14
C THR A 71 -4.86 2.78 1.52
N LEU A 72 -3.97 3.54 2.17
CA LEU A 72 -2.61 3.76 1.71
C LEU A 72 -1.80 2.45 1.69
N GLU A 73 -2.02 1.56 2.66
CA GLU A 73 -1.43 0.22 2.66
C GLU A 73 -2.00 -0.69 1.56
N GLN A 74 -3.31 -0.61 1.29
CA GLN A 74 -3.93 -1.35 0.17
C GLN A 74 -3.33 -0.92 -1.18
N ILE A 75 -3.07 0.38 -1.34
CA ILE A 75 -2.38 0.94 -2.51
C ILE A 75 -0.95 0.40 -2.56
N ALA A 76 -0.20 0.48 -1.46
CA ALA A 76 1.18 -0.01 -1.40
C ALA A 76 1.28 -1.50 -1.80
N LYS A 77 0.43 -2.34 -1.19
CA LYS A 77 0.30 -3.76 -1.52
C LYS A 77 -0.03 -4.00 -2.99
N THR A 78 -0.81 -3.11 -3.60
CA THR A 78 -1.17 -3.20 -5.03
C THR A 78 -0.01 -2.81 -5.95
N ILE A 79 0.75 -1.75 -5.61
CA ILE A 79 1.90 -1.28 -6.40
C ILE A 79 3.03 -2.33 -6.44
N ARG A 80 3.24 -3.05 -5.33
CA ARG A 80 4.27 -4.08 -5.19
C ARG A 80 3.68 -5.49 -5.07
N ARG A 81 2.56 -5.74 -5.73
CA ARG A 81 1.94 -7.08 -5.72
C ARG A 81 2.90 -8.13 -6.28
N GLY A 82 3.04 -9.24 -5.56
CA GLY A 82 3.98 -10.32 -5.90
C GLY A 82 5.29 -10.26 -5.12
N GLU A 83 5.55 -9.15 -4.43
CA GLU A 83 6.71 -8.97 -3.55
C GLU A 83 6.33 -9.14 -2.07
N TYR A 84 7.33 -9.43 -1.23
CA TYR A 84 7.17 -9.34 0.21
C TYR A 84 7.29 -7.89 0.62
N ASN A 85 6.21 -7.33 1.17
CA ASN A 85 6.11 -5.94 1.59
C ASN A 85 5.66 -5.88 3.05
N TYR A 86 6.33 -5.05 3.85
CA TYR A 86 5.99 -4.87 5.26
C TYR A 86 6.28 -3.44 5.71
N ILE A 87 5.45 -2.94 6.62
CA ILE A 87 5.61 -1.62 7.22
C ILE A 87 6.80 -1.69 8.17
N SER A 88 7.74 -0.76 8.02
CA SER A 88 8.98 -0.71 8.80
C SER A 88 9.43 0.75 8.94
N LEU A 89 10.67 0.97 9.39
CA LEU A 89 11.28 2.28 9.54
C LEU A 89 10.43 3.19 10.44
N GLU A 90 10.28 4.46 10.09
CA GLU A 90 9.57 5.47 10.86
C GLU A 90 8.08 5.13 11.04
N SER A 91 7.38 4.65 10.01
CA SER A 91 5.95 4.29 10.15
C SER A 91 5.73 3.20 11.19
N ALA A 92 6.54 2.14 11.19
CA ALA A 92 6.41 1.08 12.20
C ALA A 92 6.83 1.53 13.60
N LEU A 93 7.92 2.30 13.72
CA LEU A 93 8.35 2.82 15.02
C LEU A 93 7.34 3.80 15.61
N SER A 94 6.65 4.56 14.76
CA SER A 94 5.55 5.44 15.16
C SER A 94 4.35 4.63 15.68
N ASP A 95 3.98 3.52 15.01
CA ASP A 95 2.91 2.63 15.47
C ASP A 95 3.19 2.07 16.88
N PHE A 96 4.46 1.86 17.23
CA PHE A 96 4.87 1.41 18.56
C PHE A 96 5.08 2.54 19.59
N GLY A 97 4.86 3.81 19.22
CA GLY A 97 5.14 4.96 20.09
C GLY A 97 6.62 5.19 20.38
N VAL A 98 7.52 4.56 19.61
CA VAL A 98 8.98 4.66 19.80
C VAL A 98 9.53 5.98 19.27
N ILE A 99 8.89 6.57 18.26
CA ILE A 99 9.19 7.93 17.79
C ILE A 99 7.97 8.81 18.04
N SER A 100 8.20 10.02 18.57
CA SER A 100 7.12 10.98 18.85
C SER A 100 6.67 11.78 17.61
N GLN A 101 7.45 11.73 16.52
CA GLN A 101 7.12 12.39 15.27
C GLN A 101 6.57 11.36 14.28
N ILE A 102 5.28 11.50 13.97
CA ILE A 102 4.64 10.73 12.91
C ILE A 102 5.11 11.33 11.57
N PRO A 103 5.63 10.53 10.62
CA PRO A 103 5.84 10.99 9.26
C PRO A 103 4.49 11.45 8.69
N VAL A 104 4.27 12.76 8.61
CA VAL A 104 3.02 13.31 8.06
C VAL A 104 2.93 12.88 6.60
N ASP A 105 1.79 12.28 6.24
CA ASP A 105 1.46 11.83 4.89
C ASP A 105 2.50 10.88 4.25
N ARG A 106 3.21 10.08 5.05
CA ARG A 106 4.21 9.13 4.53
C ARG A 106 4.10 7.74 5.14
N LEU A 107 3.95 6.74 4.28
CA LEU A 107 4.04 5.32 4.63
C LEU A 107 5.38 4.76 4.17
N THR A 108 6.20 4.32 5.13
CA THR A 108 7.49 3.66 4.87
C THR A 108 7.35 2.15 4.84
N VAL A 109 7.71 1.55 3.71
CA VAL A 109 7.54 0.12 3.43
C VAL A 109 8.88 -0.48 2.99
N MET A 110 9.27 -1.59 3.60
CA MET A 110 10.38 -2.41 3.11
C MET A 110 9.84 -3.44 2.14
N THR A 111 10.55 -3.67 1.03
CA THR A 111 10.09 -4.55 -0.04
C THR A 111 11.22 -5.42 -0.61
N THR A 112 10.92 -6.65 -1.03
CA THR A 112 11.84 -7.46 -1.85
C THR A 112 11.94 -6.95 -3.29
N GLY A 113 10.96 -6.16 -3.73
CA GLY A 113 10.95 -5.53 -5.04
C GLY A 113 11.85 -4.28 -5.12
N ARG A 114 11.75 -3.54 -6.21
CA ARG A 114 12.52 -2.31 -6.42
C ARG A 114 12.12 -1.21 -5.43
N SER A 115 13.09 -0.43 -4.96
CA SER A 115 12.83 0.82 -4.24
C SER A 115 12.06 1.82 -5.12
N GLY A 116 11.39 2.78 -4.48
CA GLY A 116 10.75 3.88 -5.19
C GLY A 116 9.81 4.69 -4.30
N GLU A 117 9.68 5.97 -4.60
CA GLU A 117 8.72 6.87 -3.95
C GLU A 117 7.52 7.09 -4.88
N PHE A 118 6.32 6.96 -4.32
CA PHE A 118 5.06 7.12 -5.02
C PHE A 118 4.23 8.17 -4.30
N LYS A 119 4.17 9.38 -4.88
CA LYS A 119 3.26 10.43 -4.44
C LYS A 119 1.85 10.10 -4.92
N THR A 120 0.91 10.02 -3.99
CA THR A 120 -0.49 9.75 -4.28
C THR A 120 -1.38 10.85 -3.71
N PRO A 121 -2.63 10.99 -4.17
CA PRO A 121 -3.58 11.91 -3.56
C PRO A 121 -3.89 11.64 -2.07
N LEU A 122 -3.55 10.45 -1.55
CA LEU A 122 -3.78 10.06 -0.15
C LEU A 122 -2.52 10.08 0.72
N GLY A 123 -1.39 10.56 0.18
CA GLY A 123 -0.09 10.54 0.84
C GLY A 123 0.98 9.86 0.00
N THR A 124 2.20 9.84 0.53
CA THR A 124 3.38 9.29 -0.12
C THR A 124 3.67 7.88 0.38
N ILE A 125 3.91 6.95 -0.54
CA ILE A 125 4.39 5.61 -0.22
C ILE A 125 5.85 5.53 -0.62
N GLU A 126 6.70 5.22 0.34
CA GLU A 126 8.12 5.05 0.11
C GLU A 126 8.50 3.57 0.27
N PHE A 127 8.94 2.97 -0.82
CA PHE A 127 9.48 1.61 -0.82
C PHE A 127 10.99 1.63 -0.74
N THR A 128 11.53 0.91 0.24
CA THR A 128 12.97 0.64 0.34
C THR A 128 13.26 -0.84 0.12
N HIS A 129 14.09 -1.14 -0.87
CA HIS A 129 14.48 -2.50 -1.20
C HIS A 129 15.26 -3.16 -0.06
N THR A 130 14.97 -4.43 0.17
CA THR A 130 15.68 -5.31 1.08
C THR A 130 16.07 -6.62 0.43
N LYS A 131 17.27 -7.10 0.77
CA LYS A 131 17.79 -8.42 0.37
C LYS A 131 17.53 -9.50 1.43
N ARG A 132 16.69 -9.20 2.42
CA ARG A 132 16.32 -10.19 3.45
C ARG A 132 15.61 -11.35 2.80
N ASP A 133 15.86 -12.53 3.37
CA ASP A 133 15.15 -13.72 2.99
C ASP A 133 13.65 -13.59 3.36
N PRO A 134 12.72 -14.08 2.51
CA PRO A 134 11.29 -14.07 2.82
C PRO A 134 10.90 -14.73 4.13
N ILE A 135 11.55 -15.82 4.54
CA ILE A 135 11.28 -16.53 5.80
C ILE A 135 11.67 -15.62 6.98
N ASP A 136 12.85 -15.01 6.93
CA ASP A 136 13.31 -14.04 7.92
C ASP A 136 12.36 -12.83 8.02
N ILE A 137 11.79 -12.35 6.89
CA ILE A 137 10.75 -11.31 6.91
C ILE A 137 9.50 -11.81 7.64
N ILE A 138 9.03 -13.02 7.34
CA ILE A 138 7.81 -13.59 7.93
C ILE A 138 7.96 -13.76 9.45
N GLU A 139 9.11 -14.24 9.92
CA GLU A 139 9.40 -14.45 11.35
C GLU A 139 9.49 -13.14 12.13
N ASN A 140 9.91 -12.07 11.46
CA ASN A 140 10.15 -10.76 12.07
C ASN A 140 9.07 -9.72 11.76
N THR A 141 7.91 -10.16 11.28
CA THR A 141 6.75 -9.31 11.02
C THR A 141 5.46 -10.00 11.43
N SER A 142 4.52 -9.23 11.98
CA SER A 142 3.22 -9.73 12.44
C SER A 142 2.08 -9.33 11.51
N LEU A 143 1.04 -10.15 11.49
CA LEU A 143 -0.26 -9.79 10.91
C LEU A 143 -1.05 -9.01 11.96
N VAL A 144 -1.44 -7.78 11.63
CA VAL A 144 -2.09 -6.84 12.58
C VAL A 144 -3.50 -6.46 12.16
N GLY A 145 -4.16 -7.29 11.34
CA GLY A 145 -5.49 -6.99 10.79
C GLY A 145 -5.51 -5.93 9.67
N ARG A 146 -4.34 -5.39 9.30
CA ARG A 146 -4.16 -4.42 8.20
C ARG A 146 -3.65 -5.09 6.91
N PRO A 147 -3.70 -4.41 5.74
CA PRO A 147 -3.29 -4.98 4.46
C PRO A 147 -1.84 -5.46 4.39
N LEU A 148 -0.91 -4.77 5.07
CA LEU A 148 0.50 -5.13 5.14
C LEU A 148 0.89 -5.67 6.53
N ARG A 149 1.92 -6.53 6.55
CA ARG A 149 2.53 -6.98 7.81
C ARG A 149 3.27 -5.83 8.47
N LEU A 150 3.30 -5.81 9.80
CA LEU A 150 4.04 -4.82 10.58
C LEU A 150 5.35 -5.43 11.09
N ALA A 151 6.48 -4.76 10.88
CA ALA A 151 7.76 -5.16 11.47
C ALA A 151 7.68 -5.17 13.00
N THR A 152 8.42 -6.07 13.65
CA THR A 152 8.67 -5.95 15.10
C THR A 152 9.42 -4.64 15.40
N LYS A 153 9.32 -4.14 16.64
CA LYS A 153 10.07 -2.94 17.10
C LYS A 153 11.55 -3.00 16.72
N GLN A 154 12.18 -4.14 17.02
CA GLN A 154 13.60 -4.40 16.78
C GLN A 154 13.93 -4.44 15.28
N THR A 155 13.04 -5.04 14.48
CA THR A 155 13.20 -5.08 13.02
C THR A 155 13.08 -3.71 12.40
N ALA A 156 12.08 -2.92 12.82
CA ALA A 156 11.88 -1.56 12.34
C ALA A 156 13.08 -0.67 12.65
N TYR A 157 13.63 -0.77 13.87
CA TYR A 157 14.84 -0.05 14.25
C TYR A 157 16.09 -0.51 13.51
N ARG A 158 16.25 -1.82 13.29
CA ARG A 158 17.34 -2.36 12.47
C ARG A 158 17.27 -1.84 11.04
N ASP A 159 16.08 -1.87 10.44
CA ASP A 159 15.86 -1.35 9.09
C ASP A 159 16.18 0.15 9.02
N LEU A 160 15.74 0.94 10.01
CA LEU A 160 16.03 2.37 10.12
C LEU A 160 17.55 2.64 10.05
N LYS A 161 18.32 1.91 10.86
CA LYS A 161 19.80 2.00 10.85
C LYS A 161 20.40 1.56 9.52
N ARG A 162 19.92 0.45 8.95
CA ARG A 162 20.43 -0.12 7.69
C ARG A 162 20.25 0.82 6.50
N VAL A 163 19.18 1.61 6.51
CA VAL A 163 18.86 2.58 5.46
C VAL A 163 19.57 3.92 5.69
N GLY A 164 20.24 4.10 6.83
CA GLY A 164 20.94 5.33 7.18
C GLY A 164 19.99 6.48 7.55
N ARG A 165 18.79 6.15 8.04
CA ARG A 165 17.81 7.14 8.53
C ARG A 165 18.22 7.65 9.92
N ASN A 166 17.77 8.86 10.24
CA ASN A 166 18.10 9.49 11.53
C ASN A 166 17.46 8.73 12.69
N THR A 167 18.27 8.33 13.68
CA THR A 167 17.82 7.59 14.86
C THR A 167 17.68 8.45 16.11
N HIS A 168 17.90 9.77 16.03
CA HIS A 168 17.91 10.66 17.19
C HIS A 168 16.55 10.79 17.87
N LEU A 169 15.46 10.58 17.12
CA LEU A 169 14.09 10.68 17.62
C LEU A 169 13.58 9.35 18.22
N VAL A 170 14.42 8.30 18.21
CA VAL A 170 14.05 6.97 18.69
C VAL A 170 14.22 6.92 20.20
N SER A 171 13.12 6.73 20.92
CA SER A 171 13.12 6.46 22.36
C SER A 171 13.76 5.11 22.64
N LYS A 172 14.85 5.09 23.40
CA LYS A 172 15.50 3.84 23.83
C LYS A 172 14.60 3.04 24.77
N ASP A 173 13.89 3.72 25.67
CA ASP A 173 13.01 3.05 26.63
C ASP A 173 11.87 2.34 25.89
N GLY A 174 11.22 3.03 24.93
CA GLY A 174 10.16 2.42 24.12
C GLY A 174 10.62 1.25 23.23
N LEU A 175 11.92 1.19 22.86
CA LEU A 175 12.49 0.07 22.11
C LEU A 175 12.66 -1.20 22.96
N TYR A 176 12.95 -1.06 24.25
CA TYR A 176 13.31 -2.16 25.14
C TYR A 176 12.22 -2.49 26.17
N GLU A 177 11.14 -1.72 26.23
CA GLU A 177 9.92 -2.08 26.97
C GLU A 177 9.17 -3.23 26.27
N ASN A 178 8.87 -4.27 27.06
CA ASN A 178 8.15 -5.48 26.67
C ASN A 178 6.68 -5.22 26.36
#